data_AF-A0A847NP22-F1
#
_entry.id   AF-A0A847NP22-F1
#
_cell.length_a   1.000
_cell.length_b   1.000
_cell.length_c   1.000
_cell.angle_alpha   90.00
_cell.angle_beta   90.00
_cell.angle_gamma   90.00
#
_symmetry.space_group_name_H-M   'P 1'
#
loop_
_entity.id
_entity.type
_entity.pdbx_description
1 polymer ?
#
loop_
_entity_poly.entity_id
_entity_poly.type
_entity_poly.pdbx_seq_one_letter_code
_entity_poly.pdbx_strand_id
1 'polypeptide(L)'
;MITYKPKDVKLDIEYLENALKNNFDGFGLSYHDGKELVVFTTMEFDKLKDEINKNMDKEMLIHQRKATVGGITLENCQPFRFKDGAYFHNGTVRSLAFEHSDKSDSYYLGDILSRVGLEDKAHVASLLGGNSKVAYMDNLGKAHILSGEWYTEGEILFSNFWYKNIVAVYGTLKQGFTNHHFLENQQFLGRGKTVDKFPMIDGALPYAFDKTGVGLNLEIELYAVDKECLKSLDILEGVEENHYFRKEIMCKMDYKKFKAWIYSPAIKMGI
;
A
#
# COMPACT_ATOMS: atom_id res chain seq x y z
N MET A 1 -3.24 4.85 -1.61
CA MET A 1 -3.67 4.23 -0.34
C MET A 1 -4.27 5.31 0.55
N ILE A 2 -5.36 4.99 1.25
CA ILE A 2 -5.97 5.83 2.29
C ILE A 2 -5.73 5.14 3.62
N THR A 3 -5.36 5.91 4.63
CA THR A 3 -5.23 5.47 6.02
C THR A 3 -6.18 6.29 6.87
N TYR A 4 -7.03 5.62 7.66
CA TYR A 4 -7.83 6.24 8.71
C TYR A 4 -7.15 6.01 10.05
N LYS A 5 -6.89 7.10 10.77
CA LYS A 5 -6.27 7.11 12.08
C LYS A 5 -7.27 7.73 13.07
N PRO A 6 -7.79 6.97 14.04
CA PRO A 6 -8.72 7.51 15.05
C PRO A 6 -8.04 8.53 15.97
N LYS A 7 -8.84 9.36 16.63
CA LYS A 7 -8.36 10.29 17.66
C LYS A 7 -7.63 9.53 18.77
N ASP A 8 -6.55 10.11 19.28
CA ASP A 8 -5.75 9.58 20.41
C ASP A 8 -5.10 8.18 20.21
N VAL A 9 -5.32 7.53 19.06
CA VAL A 9 -4.62 6.31 18.64
C VAL A 9 -3.27 6.68 18.01
N LYS A 10 -2.18 5.99 18.37
CA LYS A 10 -0.86 6.23 17.76
C LYS A 10 -0.73 5.51 16.42
N LEU A 11 -0.34 6.23 15.38
CA LEU A 11 0.05 5.64 14.09
C LEU A 11 1.55 5.33 14.08
N ASP A 12 1.93 4.08 13.86
CA ASP A 12 3.32 3.74 13.54
C ASP A 12 3.65 4.24 12.13
N ILE A 13 4.65 5.11 12.03
CA ILE A 13 5.07 5.71 10.76
C ILE A 13 5.64 4.65 9.80
N GLU A 14 6.14 3.52 10.32
CA GLU A 14 6.63 2.40 9.52
C GLU A 14 5.54 1.88 8.55
N TYR A 15 4.25 1.95 8.93
CA TYR A 15 3.14 1.60 8.05
C TYR A 15 3.09 2.48 6.79
N LEU A 16 3.34 3.78 6.93
CA LEU A 16 3.36 4.70 5.80
C LEU A 16 4.65 4.54 4.97
N GLU A 17 5.78 4.22 5.62
CA GLU A 17 7.05 3.94 4.95
C GLU A 17 6.99 2.66 4.11
N ASN A 18 6.33 1.61 4.61
CA ASN A 18 6.06 0.41 3.83
C ASN A 18 5.23 0.73 2.58
N ALA A 19 4.17 1.55 2.75
CA ALA A 19 3.29 1.91 1.66
C ALA A 19 3.94 2.85 0.62
N LEU A 20 4.93 3.64 1.03
CA LEU A 20 5.66 4.56 0.17
C LEU A 20 6.27 3.84 -1.04
N LYS A 21 6.73 2.60 -0.87
CA LYS A 21 7.32 1.76 -1.93
C LYS A 21 6.44 1.60 -3.17
N ASN A 22 5.11 1.67 -2.98
CA ASN A 22 4.11 1.50 -4.02
C ASN A 22 3.21 2.73 -4.22
N ASN A 23 3.36 3.79 -3.41
CA ASN A 23 2.49 4.97 -3.38
C ASN A 23 3.32 6.26 -3.11
N PHE A 24 4.24 6.61 -4.00
CA PHE A 24 5.21 7.69 -3.81
C PHE A 24 4.92 8.97 -4.62
N ASP A 25 3.82 9.02 -5.36
CA ASP A 25 3.57 10.05 -6.38
C ASP A 25 2.87 11.32 -5.83
N GLY A 26 2.70 11.43 -4.52
CA GLY A 26 2.02 12.55 -3.87
C GLY A 26 1.33 12.16 -2.58
N PHE A 27 1.14 13.13 -1.70
CA PHE A 27 0.71 12.90 -0.33
C PHE A 27 -0.28 13.96 0.12
N GLY A 28 -1.06 13.61 1.14
CA GLY A 28 -1.83 14.60 1.86
C GLY A 28 -2.62 13.98 3.00
N LEU A 29 -3.25 14.84 3.78
CA LEU A 29 -4.06 14.45 4.92
C LEU A 29 -5.12 15.50 5.23
N SER A 30 -6.08 15.11 6.07
CA SER A 30 -7.03 16.00 6.72
C SER A 30 -7.20 15.64 8.18
N TYR A 31 -7.35 16.68 9.00
CA TYR A 31 -7.75 16.65 10.41
C TYR A 31 -8.46 17.97 10.75
N HIS A 32 -9.10 18.04 11.91
CA HIS A 32 -9.69 19.28 12.41
C HIS A 32 -8.83 19.91 13.50
N ASP A 33 -8.40 21.15 13.33
CA ASP A 33 -7.48 21.81 14.26
C ASP A 33 -8.17 22.32 15.53
N GLY A 34 -9.50 22.35 15.55
CA GLY A 34 -10.34 22.87 16.62
C GLY A 34 -11.13 24.12 16.19
N LYS A 35 -10.78 24.71 15.06
CA LYS A 35 -11.46 25.85 14.43
C LYS A 35 -12.00 25.48 13.05
N GLU A 36 -11.21 24.76 12.26
CA GLU A 36 -11.57 24.40 10.89
C GLU A 36 -10.96 23.07 10.44
N LEU A 37 -11.50 22.57 9.33
CA LEU A 37 -10.95 21.42 8.62
C LEU A 37 -9.66 21.80 7.89
N VAL A 38 -8.56 21.22 8.35
CA VAL A 38 -7.26 21.29 7.68
C VAL A 38 -7.23 20.32 6.51
N VAL A 39 -6.80 20.84 5.36
CA VAL A 39 -6.49 20.07 4.15
C VAL A 39 -5.05 20.36 3.79
N PHE A 40 -4.21 19.34 3.88
CA PHE A 40 -2.78 19.45 3.61
C PHE A 40 -2.41 18.51 2.47
N THR A 41 -1.66 19.01 1.50
CA THR A 41 -1.08 18.21 0.40
C THR A 41 0.38 18.56 0.22
N THR A 42 1.18 17.57 -0.20
CA THR A 42 2.62 17.72 -0.42
C THR A 42 3.13 16.68 -1.42
N MET A 43 4.22 17.00 -2.11
CA MET A 43 4.98 16.03 -2.93
C MET A 43 6.12 15.38 -2.14
N GLU A 44 6.36 15.83 -0.90
CA GLU A 44 7.47 15.40 -0.05
C GLU A 44 6.96 14.58 1.14
N PHE A 45 7.38 13.33 1.22
CA PHE A 45 6.92 12.40 2.26
C PHE A 45 7.34 12.83 3.68
N ASP A 46 8.52 13.45 3.83
CA ASP A 46 8.97 13.94 5.15
C ASP A 46 8.04 15.04 5.69
N LYS A 47 7.53 15.93 4.82
CA LYS A 47 6.54 16.94 5.22
C LYS A 47 5.22 16.31 5.66
N LEU A 48 4.80 15.21 5.05
CA LEU A 48 3.64 14.44 5.51
C LEU A 48 3.89 13.88 6.91
N LYS A 49 5.05 13.24 7.14
CA LYS A 49 5.42 12.69 8.45
C LYS A 49 5.45 13.78 9.54
N ASP A 50 6.05 14.92 9.24
CA ASP A 50 6.09 16.06 10.16
C ASP A 50 4.68 16.53 10.56
N GLU A 51 3.78 16.63 9.57
CA GLU A 51 2.41 17.07 9.81
C GLU A 51 1.60 16.06 10.64
N ILE A 52 1.80 14.77 10.39
CA ILE A 52 1.20 13.70 11.21
C ILE A 52 1.73 13.75 12.65
N ASN A 53 3.05 13.84 12.81
CA ASN A 53 3.68 13.81 14.14
C ASN A 53 3.27 15.01 14.99
N LYS A 54 3.14 16.21 14.40
CA LYS A 54 2.66 17.41 15.10
C LYS A 54 1.23 17.30 15.61
N ASN A 55 0.41 16.49 14.95
CA ASN A 55 -1.04 16.40 15.18
C ASN A 55 -1.47 14.97 15.56
N MET A 56 -0.56 14.15 16.11
CA MET A 56 -0.78 12.71 16.35
C MET A 56 -1.95 12.41 17.31
N ASP A 57 -2.42 13.39 18.08
CA ASP A 57 -3.62 13.29 18.93
C ASP A 57 -4.93 13.36 18.13
N LYS A 58 -4.92 13.99 16.95
CA LYS A 58 -6.12 14.26 16.13
C LYS A 58 -6.64 13.01 15.42
N GLU A 59 -7.94 12.96 15.14
CA GLU A 59 -8.47 12.06 14.11
C GLU A 59 -7.98 12.51 12.73
N MET A 60 -7.54 11.56 11.89
CA MET A 60 -6.96 11.86 10.58
C MET A 60 -7.46 10.92 9.49
N LEU A 61 -7.58 11.47 8.28
CA LEU A 61 -7.49 10.71 7.04
C LEU A 61 -6.20 11.11 6.33
N ILE A 62 -5.41 10.11 5.92
CA ILE A 62 -4.11 10.28 5.29
C ILE A 62 -4.13 9.58 3.94
N HIS A 63 -3.44 10.12 2.95
CA HIS A 63 -3.36 9.54 1.62
C HIS A 63 -1.95 9.56 1.04
N GLN A 64 -1.58 8.43 0.44
CA GLN A 64 -0.37 8.25 -0.35
C GLN A 64 -0.79 7.85 -1.76
N ARG A 65 -0.46 8.67 -2.77
CA ARG A 65 -0.92 8.51 -4.15
C ARG A 65 0.01 7.58 -4.93
N LYS A 66 -0.60 6.77 -5.80
CA LYS A 66 0.06 6.14 -6.94
C LYS A 66 -0.56 6.66 -8.22
N ALA A 67 0.22 7.35 -9.05
CA ALA A 67 -0.24 7.93 -10.30
C ALA A 67 -0.51 6.84 -11.34
N THR A 68 -1.78 6.44 -11.46
CA THR A 68 -2.26 5.56 -12.55
C THR A 68 -2.94 6.36 -13.65
N VAL A 69 -3.62 7.46 -13.27
CA VAL A 69 -4.29 8.42 -14.15
C VAL A 69 -3.95 9.83 -13.68
N GLY A 70 -3.70 10.73 -14.64
CA GLY A 70 -3.28 12.12 -14.40
C GLY A 70 -1.81 12.25 -13.99
N GLY A 71 -1.27 13.47 -14.13
CA GLY A 71 0.13 13.77 -13.86
C GLY A 71 0.57 13.60 -12.40
N ILE A 72 1.89 13.54 -12.18
CA ILE A 72 2.51 13.58 -10.85
C ILE A 72 2.67 15.04 -10.45
N THR A 73 1.62 15.62 -9.87
CA THR A 73 1.53 17.04 -9.52
C THR A 73 0.86 17.23 -8.17
N LEU A 74 1.15 18.35 -7.51
CA LEU A 74 0.52 18.72 -6.25
C LEU A 74 -1.00 18.82 -6.38
N GLU A 75 -1.49 19.30 -7.52
CA GLU A 75 -2.92 19.44 -7.82
C GLU A 75 -3.66 18.10 -7.91
N ASN A 76 -2.96 16.99 -8.11
CA ASN A 76 -3.54 15.65 -8.10
C ASN A 76 -3.39 14.95 -6.74
N CYS A 77 -2.76 15.61 -5.76
CA CYS A 77 -2.69 15.10 -4.40
C CYS A 77 -4.05 15.25 -3.70
N GLN A 78 -4.41 14.21 -2.96
CA GLN A 78 -5.62 14.17 -2.15
C GLN A 78 -5.28 14.58 -0.71
N PRO A 79 -6.23 15.17 0.02
CA PRO A 79 -7.66 15.21 -0.29
C PRO A 79 -8.09 16.35 -1.21
N PHE A 80 -9.27 16.17 -1.81
CA PHE A 80 -9.96 17.20 -2.57
C PHE A 80 -11.14 17.75 -1.77
N ARG A 81 -11.30 19.08 -1.73
CA ARG A 81 -12.39 19.74 -1.02
C ARG A 81 -13.73 19.53 -1.75
N PHE A 82 -14.79 19.39 -0.98
CA PHE A 82 -16.18 19.50 -1.40
C PHE A 82 -16.94 20.37 -0.39
N LYS A 83 -18.23 20.66 -0.64
CA LYS A 83 -19.02 21.60 0.18
C LYS A 83 -18.91 21.35 1.69
N ASP A 84 -19.02 20.08 2.10
CA ASP A 84 -19.15 19.71 3.50
C ASP A 84 -17.88 19.06 4.08
N GLY A 85 -16.74 19.11 3.37
CA GLY A 85 -15.51 18.53 3.86
C GLY A 85 -14.41 18.32 2.82
N ALA A 86 -13.61 17.27 3.02
CA ALA A 86 -12.57 16.84 2.09
C ALA A 86 -12.59 15.32 1.93
N TYR A 87 -12.53 14.81 0.69
CA TYR A 87 -12.63 13.38 0.42
C TYR A 87 -11.34 12.81 -0.19
N PHE A 88 -11.27 11.48 -0.09
CA PHE A 88 -10.19 10.63 -0.49
C PHE A 88 -10.73 9.45 -1.30
N HIS A 89 -9.96 9.01 -2.28
CA HIS A 89 -10.28 7.91 -3.17
C HIS A 89 -9.03 7.07 -3.45
N ASN A 90 -9.14 5.76 -3.24
CA ASN A 90 -8.15 4.76 -3.65
C ASN A 90 -8.79 3.80 -4.65
N GLY A 91 -8.35 3.89 -5.90
CA GLY A 91 -8.88 3.11 -7.01
C GLY A 91 -8.72 3.87 -8.32
N THR A 92 -9.40 3.42 -9.36
CA THR A 92 -9.51 4.13 -10.64
C THR A 92 -10.96 4.15 -11.10
N VAL A 93 -11.53 5.35 -11.23
CA VAL A 93 -12.85 5.60 -11.80
C VAL A 93 -12.70 5.70 -13.32
N ARG A 94 -12.80 4.56 -14.01
CA ARG A 94 -12.52 4.48 -15.45
C ARG A 94 -13.36 5.43 -16.30
N SER A 95 -14.61 5.70 -15.92
CA SER A 95 -15.48 6.65 -16.62
C SER A 95 -15.03 8.11 -16.54
N LEU A 96 -14.13 8.43 -15.60
CA LEU A 96 -13.55 9.77 -15.40
C LEU A 96 -12.05 9.81 -15.75
N ALA A 97 -11.49 8.71 -16.25
CA ALA A 97 -10.09 8.61 -16.66
C ALA A 97 -9.94 9.07 -18.11
N PHE A 98 -10.06 10.38 -18.34
CA PHE A 98 -9.96 10.97 -19.68
C PHE A 98 -8.54 10.90 -20.24
N GLU A 99 -8.40 10.34 -21.44
CA GLU A 99 -7.12 10.35 -22.17
C GLU A 99 -6.63 11.79 -22.39
N HIS A 100 -5.33 12.00 -22.26
CA HIS A 100 -4.65 13.30 -22.40
C HIS A 100 -4.99 14.39 -21.36
N SER A 101 -5.75 14.08 -20.30
CA SER A 101 -5.90 15.01 -19.18
C SER A 101 -4.75 14.89 -18.18
N ASP A 102 -4.22 16.04 -17.75
CA ASP A 102 -3.29 16.10 -16.62
C ASP A 102 -3.97 15.88 -15.28
N LYS A 103 -5.30 16.03 -15.20
CA LYS A 103 -6.07 15.81 -13.98
C LYS A 103 -6.37 14.33 -13.80
N SER A 104 -6.27 13.86 -12.57
CA SER A 104 -6.65 12.50 -12.20
C SER A 104 -8.18 12.30 -12.30
N ASP A 105 -8.59 11.06 -12.54
CA ASP A 105 -9.98 10.61 -12.38
C ASP A 105 -10.56 10.97 -11.00
N SER A 106 -9.70 10.90 -9.98
CA SER A 106 -10.03 11.30 -8.62
C SER A 106 -10.34 12.79 -8.55
N TYR A 107 -9.56 13.66 -9.20
CA TYR A 107 -9.84 15.11 -9.24
C TYR A 107 -11.24 15.39 -9.81
N TYR A 108 -11.59 14.77 -10.94
CA TYR A 108 -12.91 14.96 -11.56
C TYR A 108 -14.05 14.39 -10.71
N LEU A 109 -13.83 13.28 -10.02
CA LEU A 109 -14.79 12.78 -9.03
C LEU A 109 -15.05 13.86 -7.97
N GLY A 110 -14.02 14.60 -7.57
CA GLY A 110 -14.14 15.66 -6.57
C GLY A 110 -14.93 16.86 -7.05
N ASP A 111 -14.73 17.27 -8.30
CA ASP A 111 -15.56 18.28 -8.94
C ASP A 111 -17.04 17.86 -8.96
N ILE A 112 -17.35 16.60 -9.29
CA ILE A 112 -18.72 16.07 -9.24
C ILE A 112 -19.25 16.12 -7.79
N LEU A 113 -18.51 15.57 -6.83
CA LEU A 113 -18.88 15.52 -5.42
C LEU A 113 -19.07 16.93 -4.81
N SER A 114 -18.34 17.93 -5.30
CA SER A 114 -18.52 19.32 -4.86
C SER A 114 -19.89 19.90 -5.24
N ARG A 115 -20.53 19.34 -6.28
CA ARG A 115 -21.83 19.78 -6.80
C ARG A 115 -23.00 18.98 -6.25
N VAL A 116 -22.81 17.66 -6.09
CA VAL A 116 -23.89 16.74 -5.69
C VAL A 116 -23.84 16.34 -4.21
N GLY A 117 -22.73 16.60 -3.52
CA GLY A 117 -22.50 16.15 -2.14
C GLY A 117 -22.20 14.66 -2.03
N LEU A 118 -21.97 14.19 -0.80
CA LEU A 118 -21.74 12.76 -0.48
C LEU A 118 -22.99 12.08 0.12
N GLU A 119 -24.11 12.79 0.21
CA GLU A 119 -25.36 12.27 0.78
C GLU A 119 -25.99 11.17 -0.08
N ASP A 120 -25.83 11.24 -1.41
CA ASP A 120 -26.23 10.17 -2.33
C ASP A 120 -25.13 9.10 -2.46
N LYS A 121 -24.89 8.40 -1.34
CA LYS A 121 -23.92 7.31 -1.25
C LYS A 121 -24.14 6.23 -2.31
N ALA A 122 -25.38 6.01 -2.75
CA ALA A 122 -25.72 5.04 -3.79
C ALA A 122 -25.26 5.50 -5.18
N HIS A 123 -25.49 6.77 -5.53
CA HIS A 123 -24.98 7.33 -6.78
C HIS A 123 -23.45 7.36 -6.80
N VAL A 124 -22.82 7.81 -5.72
CA VAL A 124 -21.36 7.80 -5.58
C VAL A 124 -20.81 6.37 -5.68
N ALA A 125 -21.41 5.40 -4.99
CA ALA A 125 -21.03 3.99 -5.12
C ALA A 125 -21.22 3.44 -6.54
N SER A 126 -22.22 3.90 -7.30
CA SER A 126 -22.43 3.48 -8.69
C SER A 126 -21.34 3.98 -9.66
N LEU A 127 -20.77 5.15 -9.37
CA LEU A 127 -19.62 5.70 -10.11
C LEU A 127 -18.32 4.95 -9.78
N LEU A 128 -18.24 4.39 -8.58
CA LEU A 128 -17.07 3.69 -8.06
C LEU A 128 -17.13 2.21 -8.45
N GLY A 129 -16.23 1.74 -9.31
CA GLY A 129 -16.09 0.31 -9.58
C GLY A 129 -15.76 -0.50 -8.31
N GLY A 130 -16.05 -1.80 -8.29
CA GLY A 130 -16.12 -2.62 -7.07
C GLY A 130 -14.88 -2.69 -6.15
N ASN A 131 -13.70 -2.27 -6.61
CA ASN A 131 -12.50 -2.23 -5.78
C ASN A 131 -12.14 -0.83 -5.25
N SER A 132 -12.78 0.23 -5.73
CA SER A 132 -12.54 1.59 -5.25
C SER A 132 -12.95 1.74 -3.78
N LYS A 133 -12.17 2.53 -3.04
CA LYS A 133 -12.40 2.86 -1.64
C LYS A 133 -12.50 4.36 -1.51
N VAL A 134 -13.52 4.84 -0.82
CA VAL A 134 -13.73 6.27 -0.54
C VAL A 134 -13.90 6.49 0.95
N ALA A 135 -13.24 7.55 1.42
CA ALA A 135 -13.39 8.10 2.76
C ALA A 135 -13.45 9.61 2.66
N TYR A 136 -14.08 10.27 3.63
CA TYR A 136 -14.03 11.72 3.72
C TYR A 136 -14.04 12.17 5.17
N MET A 137 -13.52 13.37 5.41
CA MET A 137 -13.65 14.07 6.68
C MET A 137 -14.59 15.25 6.48
N ASP A 138 -15.63 15.34 7.30
CA ASP A 138 -16.54 16.49 7.25
C ASP A 138 -15.92 17.75 7.85
N ASN A 139 -16.57 18.89 7.65
CA ASN A 139 -16.12 20.18 8.19
C ASN A 139 -16.11 20.23 9.73
N LEU A 140 -16.73 19.27 10.42
CA LEU A 140 -16.70 19.14 11.88
C LEU A 140 -15.54 18.24 12.35
N GLY A 141 -14.76 17.68 11.43
CA GLY A 141 -13.59 16.85 11.71
C GLY A 141 -13.86 15.37 11.86
N LYS A 142 -15.08 14.90 11.60
CA LYS A 142 -15.42 13.49 11.72
C LYS A 142 -15.09 12.74 10.44
N ALA A 143 -14.38 11.62 10.56
CA ALA A 143 -14.10 10.75 9.44
C ALA A 143 -15.29 9.82 9.13
N HIS A 144 -15.53 9.57 7.84
CA HIS A 144 -16.56 8.70 7.33
C HIS A 144 -15.96 7.76 6.28
N ILE A 145 -16.11 6.45 6.50
CA ILE A 145 -15.64 5.40 5.60
C ILE A 145 -16.86 4.87 4.84
N LEU A 146 -16.85 4.96 3.50
CA LEU A 146 -18.08 4.76 2.71
C LEU A 146 -18.16 3.40 2.00
N SER A 147 -17.06 2.85 1.51
CA SER A 147 -17.13 1.67 0.65
C SER A 147 -15.98 0.68 0.83
N GLY A 148 -16.34 -0.60 0.62
CA GLY A 148 -15.47 -1.76 0.48
C GLY A 148 -14.85 -2.28 1.77
N GLU A 149 -14.12 -3.40 1.65
CA GLU A 149 -13.37 -3.99 2.75
C GLU A 149 -12.06 -3.22 2.99
N TRP A 150 -11.78 -2.94 4.26
CA TRP A 150 -10.57 -2.27 4.73
C TRP A 150 -9.75 -3.23 5.58
N TYR A 151 -8.44 -3.04 5.56
CA TYR A 151 -7.50 -3.75 6.41
C TYR A 151 -7.39 -3.04 7.74
N THR A 152 -7.27 -3.79 8.83
CA THR A 152 -7.22 -3.27 10.20
C THR A 152 -5.90 -3.61 10.86
N GLU A 153 -5.33 -2.65 11.59
CA GLU A 153 -4.22 -2.88 12.53
C GLU A 153 -4.55 -2.12 13.82
N GLY A 154 -4.99 -2.85 14.85
CA GLY A 154 -5.71 -2.25 15.97
C GLY A 154 -6.96 -1.50 15.48
N GLU A 155 -7.04 -0.20 15.80
CA GLU A 155 -8.16 0.68 15.41
C GLU A 155 -7.90 1.45 14.10
N ILE A 156 -6.72 1.30 13.50
CA ILE A 156 -6.33 2.00 12.26
C ILE A 156 -6.84 1.19 11.06
N LEU A 157 -7.41 1.88 10.07
CA LEU A 157 -7.90 1.26 8.84
C LEU A 157 -7.04 1.66 7.63
N PHE A 158 -6.76 0.71 6.75
CA PHE A 158 -6.03 0.91 5.50
C PHE A 158 -6.84 0.43 4.30
N SER A 159 -6.88 1.22 3.22
CA SER A 159 -7.67 0.87 2.03
C SER A 159 -7.02 -0.18 1.13
N ASN A 160 -5.80 -0.62 1.45
CA ASN A 160 -5.12 -1.76 0.86
C ASN A 160 -3.99 -2.26 1.79
N PHE A 161 -3.31 -3.34 1.43
CA PHE A 161 -2.30 -4.01 2.26
C PHE A 161 -0.88 -3.42 2.19
N TRP A 162 -0.66 -2.29 1.47
CA TRP A 162 0.69 -1.76 1.27
C TRP A 162 1.38 -1.27 2.56
N TYR A 163 0.63 -1.15 3.66
CA TYR A 163 1.16 -0.80 4.98
C TYR A 163 2.00 -1.92 5.63
N LYS A 164 1.88 -3.16 5.15
CA LYS A 164 2.68 -4.30 5.61
C LYS A 164 3.87 -4.57 4.71
N ASN A 165 4.85 -5.32 5.24
CA ASN A 165 5.93 -5.85 4.43
C ASN A 165 5.40 -6.97 3.55
N ILE A 166 5.76 -6.97 2.26
CA ILE A 166 5.35 -8.03 1.34
C ILE A 166 6.52 -8.98 1.13
N VAL A 167 6.33 -10.26 1.42
CA VAL A 167 7.35 -11.30 1.25
C VAL A 167 6.92 -12.25 0.14
N ALA A 168 7.83 -12.51 -0.79
CA ALA A 168 7.72 -13.48 -1.85
C ALA A 168 8.49 -14.75 -1.45
N VAL A 169 7.78 -15.86 -1.28
CA VAL A 169 8.37 -17.15 -0.92
C VAL A 169 8.32 -18.11 -2.11
N TYR A 170 9.45 -18.77 -2.37
CA TYR A 170 9.62 -19.68 -3.51
C TYR A 170 9.94 -21.12 -3.08
N GLY A 171 10.21 -21.34 -1.77
CA GLY A 171 10.72 -22.60 -1.24
C GLY A 171 9.94 -23.15 -0.05
N THR A 172 10.65 -23.56 1.00
CA THR A 172 10.11 -24.29 2.16
C THR A 172 9.05 -23.54 2.98
N LEU A 173 8.92 -22.22 2.78
CA LEU A 173 7.90 -21.37 3.38
C LEU A 173 6.54 -21.41 2.66
N LYS A 174 6.47 -21.96 1.43
CA LYS A 174 5.22 -22.08 0.67
C LYS A 174 4.21 -23.01 1.36
N GLN A 175 2.92 -22.85 1.06
CA GLN A 175 1.86 -23.74 1.53
C GLN A 175 2.18 -25.20 1.22
N GLY A 176 2.04 -26.07 2.22
CA GLY A 176 2.32 -27.50 2.11
C GLY A 176 3.78 -27.89 2.34
N PHE A 177 4.68 -26.94 2.65
CA PHE A 177 6.09 -27.20 2.97
C PHE A 177 6.41 -26.98 4.46
N THR A 178 7.56 -27.47 4.90
CA THR A 178 7.91 -27.63 6.32
C THR A 178 7.94 -26.33 7.13
N ASN A 179 8.35 -25.22 6.51
CA ASN A 179 8.50 -23.93 7.21
C ASN A 179 7.25 -23.05 7.10
N HIS A 180 6.16 -23.53 6.48
CA HIS A 180 4.95 -22.72 6.28
C HIS A 180 4.34 -22.19 7.59
N HIS A 181 4.56 -22.88 8.71
CA HIS A 181 4.07 -22.49 10.04
C HIS A 181 4.48 -21.06 10.48
N PHE A 182 5.57 -20.50 9.94
CA PHE A 182 5.95 -19.10 10.18
C PHE A 182 4.97 -18.08 9.55
N LEU A 183 4.19 -18.50 8.55
CA LEU A 183 3.31 -17.64 7.75
C LEU A 183 1.81 -17.96 7.95
N GLU A 184 1.44 -18.96 8.74
CA GLU A 184 0.05 -19.40 8.92
C GLU A 184 -0.88 -18.29 9.44
N ASN A 185 -0.37 -17.40 10.27
CA ASN A 185 -1.12 -16.26 10.82
C ASN A 185 -0.97 -14.97 10.00
N GLN A 186 -0.30 -15.05 8.84
CA GLN A 186 -0.05 -13.91 7.98
C GLN A 186 -1.02 -13.90 6.79
N GLN A 187 -1.23 -12.73 6.22
CA GLN A 187 -2.21 -12.59 5.15
C GLN A 187 -1.64 -13.13 3.82
N PHE A 188 -2.19 -14.24 3.34
CA PHE A 188 -1.92 -14.73 2.00
C PHE A 188 -2.55 -13.81 0.94
N LEU A 189 -1.72 -13.25 0.05
CA LEU A 189 -2.16 -12.34 -1.01
C LEU A 189 -2.49 -13.07 -2.31
N GLY A 190 -1.82 -14.20 -2.55
CA GLY A 190 -2.01 -15.00 -3.76
C GLY A 190 -0.70 -15.57 -4.31
N ARG A 191 -0.82 -16.27 -5.44
CA ARG A 191 0.31 -16.84 -6.18
C ARG A 191 0.74 -15.90 -7.29
N GLY A 192 2.03 -15.83 -7.55
CA GLY A 192 2.60 -14.94 -8.57
C GLY A 192 3.89 -15.47 -9.16
N LYS A 193 4.59 -14.61 -9.89
CA LYS A 193 5.95 -14.89 -10.38
C LYS A 193 6.87 -13.71 -10.16
N THR A 194 8.18 -13.96 -10.15
CA THR A 194 9.14 -12.87 -10.30
C THR A 194 9.03 -12.25 -11.70
N VAL A 195 9.28 -10.94 -11.83
CA VAL A 195 9.37 -10.28 -13.14
C VAL A 195 10.68 -10.62 -13.84
N ASP A 196 11.78 -10.58 -13.09
CA ASP A 196 13.09 -10.98 -13.56
C ASP A 196 13.29 -12.50 -13.46
N LYS A 197 14.24 -13.01 -14.24
CA LYS A 197 14.67 -14.40 -14.18
C LYS A 197 15.76 -14.57 -13.14
N PHE A 198 15.69 -15.66 -12.38
CA PHE A 198 16.70 -16.08 -11.42
C PHE A 198 17.06 -17.56 -11.66
N PRO A 199 18.35 -17.94 -11.59
CA PRO A 199 18.72 -19.34 -11.54
C PRO A 199 18.34 -19.90 -10.17
N MET A 200 17.66 -21.04 -10.18
CA MET A 200 17.29 -21.76 -8.97
C MET A 200 17.82 -23.18 -9.05
N ILE A 201 18.47 -23.63 -7.98
CA ILE A 201 18.77 -25.05 -7.79
C ILE A 201 17.64 -25.62 -6.93
N ASP A 202 16.92 -26.58 -7.50
CA ASP A 202 15.89 -27.33 -6.81
C ASP A 202 16.52 -28.58 -6.17
N GLY A 203 16.37 -28.70 -4.85
CA GLY A 203 17.02 -29.69 -4.01
C GLY A 203 16.34 -29.76 -2.65
N ALA A 204 16.96 -30.41 -1.66
CA ALA A 204 16.39 -30.50 -0.31
C ALA A 204 16.07 -29.12 0.30
N LEU A 205 16.85 -28.11 -0.06
CA LEU A 205 16.56 -26.69 0.16
C LEU A 205 16.70 -25.97 -1.19
N PRO A 206 15.65 -25.30 -1.69
CA PRO A 206 15.73 -24.57 -2.94
C PRO A 206 16.51 -23.26 -2.76
N TYR A 207 17.43 -22.98 -3.67
CA TYR A 207 18.28 -21.78 -3.65
C TYR A 207 18.04 -20.94 -4.89
N ALA A 208 17.42 -19.76 -4.72
CA ALA A 208 17.27 -18.78 -5.81
C ALA A 208 18.39 -17.74 -5.76
N PHE A 209 19.40 -17.88 -6.63
CA PHE A 209 20.57 -17.02 -6.58
C PHE A 209 20.32 -15.65 -7.19
N ASP A 210 20.97 -14.62 -6.63
CA ASP A 210 20.94 -13.25 -7.15
C ASP A 210 21.77 -13.08 -8.42
N LYS A 211 21.26 -13.62 -9.53
CA LYS A 211 21.81 -13.45 -10.88
C LYS A 211 20.68 -13.11 -11.85
N THR A 212 20.21 -11.87 -11.75
CA THR A 212 19.13 -11.31 -12.58
C THR A 212 19.34 -11.57 -14.06
N GLY A 213 18.29 -12.07 -14.74
CA GLY A 213 18.27 -12.32 -16.18
C GLY A 213 18.67 -13.74 -16.59
N VAL A 214 19.21 -14.54 -15.66
CA VAL A 214 19.58 -15.94 -15.87
C VAL A 214 18.50 -16.86 -15.27
N GLY A 215 18.29 -18.05 -15.84
CA GLY A 215 17.32 -19.02 -15.32
C GLY A 215 15.89 -18.73 -15.74
N LEU A 216 14.94 -18.83 -14.81
CA LEU A 216 13.50 -18.72 -15.06
C LEU A 216 12.86 -17.68 -14.14
N ASN A 217 11.65 -17.24 -14.48
CA ASN A 217 10.81 -16.53 -13.52
C ASN A 217 10.35 -17.54 -12.46
N LEU A 218 10.58 -17.24 -11.18
CA LEU A 218 10.25 -18.17 -10.10
C LEU A 218 8.76 -18.11 -9.83
N GLU A 219 8.13 -19.27 -9.59
CA GLU A 219 6.78 -19.36 -9.04
C GLU A 219 6.82 -19.06 -7.55
N ILE A 220 6.07 -18.05 -7.12
CA ILE A 220 6.10 -17.54 -5.74
C ILE A 220 4.70 -17.52 -5.12
N GLU A 221 4.68 -17.57 -3.80
CA GLU A 221 3.55 -17.18 -2.97
C GLU A 221 3.86 -15.84 -2.29
N LEU A 222 2.86 -14.98 -2.19
CA LEU A 222 3.01 -13.63 -1.66
C LEU A 222 2.22 -13.48 -0.36
N TYR A 223 2.88 -12.94 0.66
CA TYR A 223 2.29 -12.71 1.98
C TYR A 223 2.51 -11.26 2.40
N ALA A 224 1.48 -10.64 2.98
CA ALA A 224 1.64 -9.43 3.76
C ALA A 224 1.93 -9.83 5.21
N VAL A 225 3.13 -9.47 5.69
CA VAL A 225 3.64 -9.86 6.99
C VAL A 225 3.83 -8.65 7.90
N ASP A 226 3.57 -8.85 9.18
CA ASP A 226 3.94 -7.89 10.22
C ASP A 226 5.47 -7.88 10.47
N LYS A 227 5.92 -6.94 11.30
CA LYS A 227 7.33 -6.74 11.62
C LYS A 227 7.94 -7.90 12.39
N GLU A 228 7.18 -8.53 13.29
CA GLU A 228 7.69 -9.62 14.13
C GLU A 228 7.83 -10.91 13.33
N CYS A 229 6.90 -11.18 12.42
CA CYS A 229 7.02 -12.24 11.42
C CYS A 229 8.23 -12.00 10.52
N LEU A 230 8.40 -10.77 10.00
CA LEU A 230 9.52 -10.46 9.14
C LEU A 230 10.88 -10.71 9.83
N LYS A 231 11.03 -10.31 11.10
CA LYS A 231 12.21 -10.63 11.92
C LYS A 231 12.39 -12.13 12.14
N SER A 232 11.30 -12.86 12.39
CA SER A 232 11.35 -14.32 12.57
C SER A 232 11.84 -15.02 11.31
N LEU A 233 11.47 -14.51 10.13
CA LEU A 233 11.98 -14.99 8.85
C LEU A 233 13.46 -14.63 8.66
N ASP A 234 13.89 -13.42 9.05
CA ASP A 234 15.32 -13.06 8.99
C ASP A 234 16.18 -14.00 9.85
N ILE A 235 15.69 -14.38 11.04
CA ILE A 235 16.35 -15.35 11.94
C ILE A 235 16.38 -16.75 11.30
N LEU A 236 15.24 -17.22 10.79
CA LEU A 236 15.15 -18.53 10.12
C LEU A 236 16.15 -18.66 8.96
N GLU A 237 16.25 -17.61 8.15
CA GLU A 237 17.08 -17.56 6.95
C GLU A 237 18.54 -17.16 7.27
N GLY A 238 18.89 -16.92 8.53
CA GLY A 238 20.24 -16.60 9.00
C GLY A 238 20.81 -15.33 8.37
N VAL A 239 20.02 -14.25 8.35
CA VAL A 239 20.43 -12.98 7.72
C VAL A 239 21.62 -12.34 8.42
N GLU A 240 21.68 -12.36 9.75
CA GLU A 240 22.81 -11.81 10.52
C GLU A 240 24.08 -12.68 10.35
N GLU A 241 23.91 -13.98 10.15
CA GLU A 241 24.97 -14.96 9.91
C GLU A 241 25.44 -15.00 8.44
N ASN A 242 24.87 -14.15 7.58
CA ASN A 242 25.13 -14.13 6.13
C ASN A 242 24.85 -15.49 5.45
N HIS A 243 23.82 -16.22 5.88
CA HIS A 243 23.35 -17.39 5.13
C HIS A 243 22.52 -16.96 3.91
N TYR A 244 21.61 -16.01 4.12
CA TYR A 244 20.80 -15.37 3.09
C TYR A 244 20.81 -13.84 3.25
N PHE A 245 20.51 -13.16 2.15
CA PHE A 245 20.22 -11.73 2.13
C PHE A 245 18.77 -11.51 1.76
N ARG A 246 18.12 -10.60 2.47
CA ARG A 246 16.79 -10.12 2.09
C ARG A 246 16.93 -9.01 1.04
N LYS A 247 16.30 -9.20 -0.12
CA LYS A 247 16.37 -8.27 -1.26
C LYS A 247 14.97 -7.89 -1.74
N GLU A 248 14.79 -6.63 -2.16
CA GLU A 248 13.57 -6.24 -2.85
C GLU A 248 13.67 -6.59 -4.34
N ILE A 249 12.65 -7.31 -4.84
CA ILE A 249 12.52 -7.64 -6.26
C ILE A 249 11.14 -7.22 -6.78
N MET A 250 11.04 -7.06 -8.10
CA MET A 250 9.74 -6.84 -8.74
C MET A 250 9.05 -8.18 -8.97
N CYS A 251 7.84 -8.31 -8.42
CA CYS A 251 6.96 -9.46 -8.56
C CYS A 251 5.74 -9.11 -9.40
N LYS A 252 5.11 -10.12 -9.98
CA LYS A 252 3.81 -10.01 -10.66
C LYS A 252 2.81 -10.98 -10.06
N MET A 253 1.61 -10.48 -9.77
CA MET A 253 0.43 -11.27 -9.39
C MET A 253 -0.70 -10.79 -10.29
N ASP A 254 -1.25 -11.70 -11.09
CA ASP A 254 -2.11 -11.37 -12.22
C ASP A 254 -1.46 -10.32 -13.15
N TYR A 255 -2.16 -9.20 -13.37
CA TYR A 255 -1.69 -8.07 -14.18
C TYR A 255 -0.92 -7.01 -13.36
N LYS A 256 -0.83 -7.16 -12.04
CA LYS A 256 -0.24 -6.16 -11.15
C LYS A 256 1.23 -6.48 -10.91
N LYS A 257 2.07 -5.44 -10.97
CA LYS A 257 3.49 -5.49 -10.59
C LYS A 257 3.72 -4.67 -9.33
N PHE A 258 4.54 -5.19 -8.41
CA PHE A 258 4.90 -4.53 -7.16
C PHE A 258 6.18 -5.12 -6.57
N LYS A 259 6.81 -4.37 -5.67
CA LYS A 259 7.99 -4.82 -4.95
C LYS A 259 7.61 -5.75 -3.80
N ALA A 260 8.41 -6.80 -3.61
CA ALA A 260 8.36 -7.69 -2.46
C ALA A 260 9.77 -8.10 -2.04
N TRP A 261 9.94 -8.41 -0.76
CA TRP A 261 11.14 -9.01 -0.21
C TRP A 261 11.26 -10.48 -0.64
N ILE A 262 12.46 -10.91 -1.00
CA ILE A 262 12.82 -12.30 -1.23
C ILE A 262 14.13 -12.60 -0.48
N TYR A 263 14.30 -13.82 0.01
CA TYR A 263 15.56 -14.28 0.58
C TYR A 263 16.40 -14.95 -0.51
N SER A 264 17.59 -14.42 -0.79
CA SER A 264 18.56 -15.02 -1.72
C SER A 264 19.78 -15.51 -0.92
N PRO A 265 20.33 -16.71 -1.21
CA PRO A 265 21.50 -17.20 -0.51
C PRO A 265 22.69 -16.25 -0.71
N ALA A 266 23.51 -16.11 0.32
CA ALA A 266 24.76 -15.34 0.26
C ALA A 266 25.87 -16.06 -0.52
N ILE A 267 25.76 -17.39 -0.65
CA ILE A 267 26.67 -18.21 -1.44
C ILE A 267 26.56 -17.79 -2.91
N LYS A 268 27.70 -17.46 -3.52
CA LYS A 268 27.76 -17.16 -4.95
C LYS A 268 27.72 -18.46 -5.75
N MET A 269 26.95 -18.46 -6.82
CA MET A 269 26.98 -19.54 -7.79
C MET A 269 28.37 -19.54 -8.46
N GLY A 270 29.19 -20.55 -8.18
CA GLY A 270 30.43 -20.80 -8.91
C GLY A 270 30.09 -21.06 -10.39
N ILE A 271 30.74 -20.33 -11.29
CA ILE A 271 30.62 -20.53 -12.74
C ILE A 271 31.68 -21.55 -13.15
#